data_AF-A0A9D6J6V0-F1
#
_entry.id   AF-A0A9D6J6V0-F1
#
_cell.length_a   1.000
_cell.length_b   1.000
_cell.length_c   1.000
_cell.angle_alpha   90.00
_cell.angle_beta   90.00
_cell.angle_gamma   90.00
#
_symmetry.space_group_name_H-M   'P 1'
#
loop_
_entity.id
_entity.type
_entity.pdbx_description
1 polymer ?
#
loop_
_entity_poly.entity_id
_entity_poly.type
_entity_poly.pdbx_seq_one_letter_code
_entity_poly.pdbx_strand_id
1 'polypeptide(L)'
;MIRESEELASLLGHKGLKVWNGDPGIVFEDTAGYAQLLRSLSSISRGLFLVHNINEIWHRGKGSVIQLSFVFQNIPRKIFIPRTNEFLDFRFLYFVNRLLEKSGFYFALQGNPEDPLLVFLSSEGESCIKHVLHWEFRVFSPPEIAQFILAPIERRLELKDFDGIIEDMDAAIKTLSSDPMFFLYRGIAQYYLGNKQSAQSDWVYCVNIGLTNVNELVRRRFGASALK
;
A
#
# COMPACT_ATOMS: atom_id res chain seq x y z
N MET A 1 2.84 -18.77 10.78
CA MET A 1 2.13 -18.99 9.50
C MET A 1 1.41 -20.34 9.35
N ILE A 2 2.08 -21.51 9.20
CA ILE A 2 1.37 -22.78 8.88
C ILE A 2 0.33 -23.18 9.95
N ARG A 3 0.72 -23.17 11.23
CA ARG A 3 -0.18 -23.50 12.35
C ARG A 3 -1.37 -22.54 12.47
N GLU A 4 -1.13 -21.25 12.26
CA GLU A 4 -2.18 -20.22 12.31
C GLU A 4 -3.19 -20.41 11.16
N SER A 5 -2.72 -20.78 9.97
CA SER A 5 -3.58 -21.10 8.83
C SER A 5 -4.48 -22.30 9.10
N GLU A 6 -3.97 -23.35 9.76
CA GLU A 6 -4.74 -24.55 10.14
C GLU A 6 -5.81 -24.24 11.21
N GLU A 7 -5.46 -23.44 12.22
CA GLU A 7 -6.40 -23.00 13.27
C GLU A 7 -7.56 -22.16 12.68
N LEU A 8 -7.24 -21.26 11.74
CA LEU A 8 -8.23 -20.50 10.97
C LEU A 8 -9.12 -21.43 10.13
N ALA A 9 -8.54 -22.35 9.36
CA ALA A 9 -9.28 -23.25 8.47
C ALA A 9 -10.31 -24.10 9.24
N SER A 10 -9.95 -24.58 10.43
CA SER A 10 -10.85 -25.29 11.33
C SER A 10 -12.05 -24.42 11.75
N LEU A 11 -11.81 -23.16 12.12
CA LEU A 11 -12.86 -22.21 12.52
C LEU A 11 -13.81 -21.86 11.38
N LEU A 12 -13.29 -21.69 10.16
CA LEU A 12 -14.07 -21.40 8.96
C LEU A 12 -15.07 -22.52 8.65
N GLY A 13 -14.64 -23.78 8.80
CA GLY A 13 -15.50 -24.95 8.59
C GLY A 13 -16.66 -25.06 9.57
N HIS A 14 -16.45 -24.73 10.85
CA HIS A 14 -17.45 -24.91 11.91
C HIS A 14 -18.47 -23.77 12.03
N LYS A 15 -18.09 -22.52 11.75
CA LYS A 15 -18.92 -21.33 11.99
C LYS A 15 -19.49 -20.70 10.72
N GLY A 16 -19.17 -21.22 9.53
CA GLY A 16 -19.58 -20.64 8.26
C GLY A 16 -19.01 -19.23 8.01
N LEU A 17 -17.94 -18.90 8.73
CA LEU A 17 -17.18 -17.66 8.54
C LEU A 17 -16.46 -17.74 7.20
N LYS A 18 -16.57 -16.69 6.38
CA LYS A 18 -15.75 -16.53 5.18
C LYS A 18 -14.68 -15.50 5.49
N VAL A 19 -13.45 -15.97 5.60
CA VAL A 19 -12.27 -15.13 5.78
C VAL A 19 -11.35 -15.44 4.62
N TRP A 20 -10.75 -14.41 4.05
CA TRP A 20 -9.59 -14.60 3.20
C TRP A 20 -8.36 -14.59 4.11
N ASN A 21 -7.56 -15.64 4.07
CA ASN A 21 -6.18 -15.56 4.52
C ASN A 21 -5.29 -15.77 3.30
N GLY A 22 -4.33 -14.88 3.13
CA GLY A 22 -3.30 -15.04 2.12
C GLY A 22 -1.98 -14.72 2.76
N ASP A 23 -0.99 -15.53 2.43
CA ASP A 23 0.37 -15.01 2.46
C ASP A 23 0.36 -13.77 1.52
N PRO A 24 0.85 -12.59 1.95
CA PRO A 24 1.01 -11.45 1.03
C PRO A 24 1.86 -11.79 -0.21
N GLY A 25 2.47 -13.00 -0.23
CA GLY A 25 3.19 -13.69 -1.29
C GLY A 25 2.81 -13.44 -2.75
N ILE A 26 3.88 -13.18 -3.49
CA ILE A 26 4.11 -13.05 -4.94
C ILE A 26 2.88 -12.90 -5.86
N VAL A 27 2.52 -11.66 -6.18
CA VAL A 27 1.71 -11.27 -7.34
C VAL A 27 2.53 -11.46 -8.60
N PHE A 28 2.23 -12.51 -9.36
CA PHE A 28 2.81 -12.74 -10.67
C PHE A 28 1.99 -12.07 -11.80
N GLU A 29 2.67 -11.68 -12.87
CA GLU A 29 2.08 -11.01 -14.03
C GLU A 29 1.11 -11.92 -14.81
N ASP A 30 1.32 -13.22 -14.77
CA ASP A 30 0.50 -14.24 -15.43
C ASP A 30 -0.75 -14.65 -14.62
N THR A 31 -0.79 -14.37 -13.32
CA THR A 31 -1.94 -14.73 -12.46
C THR A 31 -2.97 -13.63 -12.30
N ALA A 32 -2.65 -12.39 -12.69
CA ALA A 32 -3.49 -11.20 -12.45
C ALA A 32 -3.96 -11.11 -10.99
N GLY A 33 -2.99 -11.15 -10.06
CA GLY A 33 -3.26 -11.36 -8.64
C GLY A 33 -4.16 -10.29 -8.01
N TYR A 34 -4.08 -9.02 -8.43
CA TYR A 34 -4.98 -7.98 -7.92
C TYR A 34 -6.42 -8.20 -8.40
N ALA A 35 -6.60 -8.55 -9.67
CA ALA A 35 -7.91 -8.88 -10.22
C ALA A 35 -8.52 -10.13 -9.56
N GLN A 36 -7.71 -11.16 -9.31
CA GLN A 36 -8.16 -12.37 -8.61
C GLN A 36 -8.53 -12.09 -7.16
N LEU A 37 -7.74 -11.26 -6.45
CA LEU A 37 -8.07 -10.80 -5.11
C LEU A 37 -9.42 -10.09 -5.10
N LEU A 38 -9.61 -9.07 -5.95
CA LEU A 38 -10.87 -8.33 -6.07
C LEU A 38 -12.09 -9.24 -6.30
N ARG A 39 -11.96 -10.26 -7.17
CA ARG A 39 -13.04 -11.25 -7.40
C ARG A 39 -13.32 -12.08 -6.16
N SER A 40 -12.29 -12.53 -5.46
CA SER A 40 -12.42 -13.31 -4.22
C SER A 40 -13.14 -12.50 -3.12
N LEU A 41 -12.81 -11.21 -2.98
CA LEU A 41 -13.46 -10.33 -2.01
C LEU A 41 -14.97 -10.20 -2.25
N SER A 42 -15.44 -10.23 -3.50
CA SER A 42 -16.87 -10.21 -3.80
C SER A 42 -17.60 -11.45 -3.26
N SER A 43 -16.98 -12.63 -3.32
CA SER A 43 -17.54 -13.87 -2.79
C SER A 43 -17.56 -13.91 -1.26
N ILE A 44 -16.49 -13.36 -0.65
CA ILE A 44 -16.29 -13.36 0.80
C ILE A 44 -17.22 -12.36 1.48
N SER A 45 -17.32 -11.15 0.92
CA SER A 45 -18.21 -10.09 1.38
C SER A 45 -19.70 -10.33 1.07
N ARG A 46 -20.06 -11.50 0.53
CA ARG A 46 -21.44 -11.86 0.15
C ARG A 46 -22.10 -10.82 -0.77
N GLY A 47 -21.33 -10.25 -1.70
CA GLY A 47 -21.81 -9.25 -2.66
C GLY A 47 -21.82 -7.80 -2.15
N LEU A 48 -21.43 -7.52 -0.90
CA LEU A 48 -21.26 -6.14 -0.43
C LEU A 48 -20.09 -5.44 -1.13
N PHE A 49 -19.04 -6.19 -1.47
CA PHE A 49 -17.95 -5.74 -2.34
C PHE A 49 -18.11 -6.28 -3.76
N LEU A 50 -19.21 -5.91 -4.44
CA LEU A 50 -19.42 -6.32 -5.82
C LEU A 50 -18.64 -5.41 -6.77
N VAL A 51 -17.65 -5.99 -7.43
CA VAL A 51 -16.81 -5.34 -8.44
C VAL A 51 -16.99 -6.00 -9.80
N HIS A 52 -17.02 -5.19 -10.86
CA HIS A 52 -17.14 -5.66 -12.24
C HIS A 52 -16.21 -4.88 -13.16
N ASN A 53 -16.09 -5.34 -14.42
CA ASN A 53 -15.19 -4.78 -15.43
C ASN A 53 -13.74 -4.63 -14.93
N ILE A 54 -13.25 -5.64 -14.19
CA ILE A 54 -11.89 -5.64 -13.66
C ILE A 54 -10.91 -5.87 -14.81
N ASN A 55 -9.95 -4.97 -14.94
CA ASN A 55 -8.90 -5.01 -15.93
C ASN A 55 -7.57 -4.61 -15.27
N GLU A 56 -6.57 -5.48 -15.40
CA GLU A 56 -5.24 -5.35 -14.82
C GLU A 56 -4.22 -5.36 -15.96
N ILE A 57 -3.52 -4.24 -16.16
CA ILE A 57 -2.55 -4.06 -17.24
C ILE A 57 -1.18 -3.83 -16.63
N TRP A 58 -0.20 -4.60 -17.08
CA TRP A 58 1.18 -4.50 -16.65
C TRP A 58 1.98 -3.69 -17.66
N HIS A 59 2.47 -2.51 -17.24
CA HIS A 59 3.35 -1.68 -18.07
C HIS A 59 4.81 -1.99 -17.71
N ARG A 60 5.59 -2.41 -18.71
CA ARG A 60 7.01 -2.77 -18.55
C ARG A 60 7.93 -1.60 -18.91
N GLY A 61 8.95 -1.36 -18.09
CA GLY A 61 9.97 -0.33 -18.32
C GLY A 61 10.61 0.17 -17.02
N LYS A 62 11.46 1.20 -17.12
CA LYS A 62 11.79 2.04 -15.95
C LYS A 62 10.47 2.56 -15.38
N GLY A 63 10.25 2.35 -14.08
CA GLY A 63 8.98 2.73 -13.48
C GLY A 63 7.81 1.80 -13.81
N SER A 64 8.06 0.49 -13.77
CA SER A 64 7.01 -0.49 -14.08
C SER A 64 5.82 -0.31 -13.12
N VAL A 65 4.63 -0.15 -13.71
CA VAL A 65 3.37 0.07 -12.97
C VAL A 65 2.31 -0.92 -13.43
N ILE A 66 1.50 -1.35 -12.47
CA ILE A 66 0.30 -2.13 -12.71
C ILE A 66 -0.88 -1.16 -12.71
N GLN A 67 -1.53 -1.02 -13.85
CA GLN A 67 -2.76 -0.25 -13.97
C GLN A 67 -3.95 -1.18 -13.69
N LEU A 68 -4.61 -0.96 -12.57
CA LEU A 68 -5.83 -1.68 -12.19
C LEU A 68 -7.04 -0.77 -12.36
N SER A 69 -8.02 -1.22 -13.14
CA SER A 69 -9.31 -0.54 -13.32
C SER A 69 -10.46 -1.49 -13.04
N PHE A 70 -11.50 -1.00 -12.40
CA PHE A 70 -12.71 -1.76 -12.08
C PHE A 70 -13.87 -0.81 -11.78
N VAL A 71 -15.09 -1.31 -11.71
CA VAL A 71 -16.26 -0.54 -11.28
C VAL A 71 -16.75 -1.07 -9.95
N PHE A 72 -16.96 -0.17 -9.00
CA PHE A 72 -17.54 -0.45 -7.70
C PHE A 72 -18.68 0.52 -7.43
N GLN A 73 -19.87 0.02 -7.08
CA GLN A 73 -21.09 0.82 -6.87
C GLN A 73 -21.40 1.76 -8.06
N ASN A 74 -21.27 1.26 -9.29
CA ASN A 74 -21.43 2.03 -10.54
C ASN A 74 -20.43 3.18 -10.74
N ILE A 75 -19.39 3.29 -9.92
CA ILE A 75 -18.36 4.32 -10.07
C ILE A 75 -17.07 3.66 -10.58
N PRO A 76 -16.54 4.09 -11.73
CA PRO A 76 -15.28 3.58 -12.23
C PRO A 76 -14.13 3.99 -11.31
N ARG A 77 -13.26 3.03 -11.03
CA ARG A 77 -12.04 3.17 -10.24
C ARG A 77 -10.86 2.84 -11.13
N LYS A 78 -9.79 3.63 -10.99
CA LYS A 78 -8.52 3.42 -11.67
C LYS A 78 -7.40 3.72 -10.70
N ILE A 79 -6.47 2.78 -10.55
CA ILE A 79 -5.36 2.84 -9.61
C ILE A 79 -4.10 2.43 -10.37
N PHE A 80 -3.00 3.10 -10.05
CA PHE A 80 -1.67 2.73 -10.52
C PHE A 80 -0.91 2.21 -9.31
N ILE A 81 -0.47 0.96 -9.41
CA ILE A 81 0.22 0.25 -8.35
C ILE A 81 1.66 0.09 -8.82
N PRO A 82 2.62 0.75 -8.16
CA PRO A 82 4.03 0.59 -8.46
C PRO A 82 4.44 -0.88 -8.33
N ARG A 83 5.31 -1.34 -9.22
CA ARG A 83 5.88 -2.70 -9.12
C ARG A 83 7.00 -2.66 -8.07
N THR A 84 6.63 -2.39 -6.82
CA THR A 84 7.60 -2.17 -5.73
C THR A 84 8.20 -3.44 -5.19
N ASN A 85 7.51 -4.58 -5.30
CA ASN A 85 8.01 -5.90 -4.95
C ASN A 85 7.04 -6.97 -5.48
N GLU A 86 7.45 -8.23 -5.34
CA GLU A 86 6.62 -9.39 -5.58
C GLU A 86 5.33 -9.39 -4.74
N PHE A 87 5.20 -8.64 -3.65
CA PHE A 87 4.03 -8.71 -2.75
C PHE A 87 2.85 -7.78 -3.13
N LEU A 88 1.66 -8.03 -2.56
CA LEU A 88 0.52 -7.11 -2.62
C LEU A 88 0.84 -5.73 -2.03
N ASP A 89 0.47 -4.67 -2.74
CA ASP A 89 0.72 -3.28 -2.32
C ASP A 89 -0.26 -2.84 -1.21
N PHE A 90 0.29 -2.48 -0.05
CA PHE A 90 -0.49 -2.01 1.11
C PHE A 90 -1.31 -0.75 0.85
N ARG A 91 -0.88 0.13 -0.07
CA ARG A 91 -1.67 1.29 -0.51
C ARG A 91 -2.94 0.84 -1.22
N PHE A 92 -2.84 -0.22 -2.03
CA PHE A 92 -4.01 -0.80 -2.68
C PHE A 92 -4.96 -1.43 -1.64
N LEU A 93 -4.44 -2.20 -0.69
CA LEU A 93 -5.26 -2.79 0.37
C LEU A 93 -5.94 -1.70 1.23
N TYR A 94 -5.22 -0.61 1.52
CA TYR A 94 -5.76 0.55 2.24
C TYR A 94 -6.87 1.23 1.46
N PHE A 95 -6.67 1.41 0.16
CA PHE A 95 -7.70 1.94 -0.72
C PHE A 95 -8.95 1.07 -0.71
N VAL A 96 -8.80 -0.26 -0.76
CA VAL A 96 -9.94 -1.19 -0.66
C VAL A 96 -10.64 -1.08 0.69
N ASN A 97 -9.91 -0.97 1.80
CA ASN A 97 -10.49 -0.70 3.13
C ASN A 97 -11.31 0.60 3.14
N ARG A 98 -10.84 1.67 2.51
CA ARG A 98 -11.59 2.94 2.38
C ARG A 98 -12.87 2.77 1.57
N LEU A 99 -12.87 1.96 0.51
CA LEU A 99 -14.09 1.65 -0.25
C LEU A 99 -15.11 0.86 0.59
N LEU A 100 -14.62 0.04 1.51
CA LEU A 100 -15.41 -0.88 2.32
C LEU A 100 -15.75 -0.37 3.72
N GLU A 101 -15.40 0.87 4.06
CA GLU A 101 -15.55 1.45 5.41
C GLU A 101 -16.94 1.25 6.03
N LYS A 102 -18.00 1.23 5.21
CA LYS A 102 -19.39 1.04 5.66
C LYS A 102 -19.93 -0.39 5.58
N SER A 103 -19.13 -1.33 5.06
CA SER A 103 -19.56 -2.71 4.81
C SER A 103 -19.35 -3.63 6.01
N GLY A 104 -18.53 -3.22 6.98
CA GLY A 104 -18.07 -4.08 8.08
C GLY A 104 -16.92 -5.02 7.70
N PHE A 105 -16.47 -5.04 6.43
CA PHE A 105 -15.34 -5.83 5.95
C PHE A 105 -14.08 -4.98 5.78
N TYR A 106 -12.91 -5.55 6.10
CA TYR A 106 -11.62 -4.90 5.93
C TYR A 106 -10.47 -5.91 5.90
N PHE A 107 -9.36 -5.48 5.33
CA PHE A 107 -8.05 -6.08 5.51
C PHE A 107 -7.44 -5.68 6.85
N ALA A 108 -6.85 -6.65 7.53
CA ALA A 108 -6.08 -6.48 8.74
C ALA A 108 -4.86 -7.40 8.74
N LEU A 109 -3.92 -7.09 9.62
CA LEU A 109 -2.72 -7.86 9.89
C LEU A 109 -2.85 -8.60 11.21
N GLN A 110 -2.39 -9.83 11.25
CA GLN A 110 -2.29 -10.64 12.46
C GLN A 110 -0.86 -11.16 12.62
N GLY A 111 -0.42 -11.31 13.88
CA GLY A 111 0.87 -11.92 14.20
C GLY A 111 2.03 -10.93 14.29
N ASN A 112 3.23 -11.39 13.95
CA ASN A 112 4.48 -10.65 14.12
C ASN A 112 4.53 -9.41 13.19
N PRO A 113 4.88 -8.20 13.69
CA PRO A 113 5.09 -7.03 12.84
C PRO A 113 6.09 -7.20 11.69
N GLU A 114 7.09 -8.08 11.84
CA GLU A 114 8.11 -8.33 10.81
C GLU A 114 7.61 -9.27 9.70
N ASP A 115 6.65 -10.15 10.00
CA ASP A 115 6.08 -11.13 9.06
C ASP A 115 4.60 -11.37 9.39
N PRO A 116 3.73 -10.38 9.14
CA PRO A 116 2.33 -10.47 9.52
C PRO A 116 1.51 -11.27 8.51
N LEU A 117 0.56 -12.04 9.00
CA LEU A 117 -0.48 -12.66 8.18
C LEU A 117 -1.48 -11.59 7.72
N LEU A 118 -1.70 -11.49 6.41
CA LEU A 118 -2.75 -10.63 5.84
C LEU A 118 -4.09 -11.37 5.81
N VAL A 119 -5.10 -10.74 6.40
CA VAL A 119 -6.44 -11.33 6.57
C VAL A 119 -7.49 -10.34 6.07
N PHE A 120 -8.52 -10.82 5.38
CA PHE A 120 -9.73 -10.05 5.06
C PHE A 120 -10.94 -10.70 5.74
N LEU A 121 -11.59 -9.94 6.62
CA LEU A 121 -12.65 -10.43 7.49
C LEU A 121 -13.70 -9.35 7.78
N SER A 122 -14.85 -9.77 8.31
CA SER A 122 -15.87 -8.85 8.82
C SER A 122 -15.66 -8.54 10.31
N SER A 123 -16.26 -7.46 10.82
CA SER A 123 -16.28 -7.15 12.26
C SER A 123 -16.82 -8.30 13.12
N GLU A 124 -17.83 -9.03 12.64
CA GLU A 124 -18.34 -10.22 13.33
C GLU A 124 -17.33 -11.37 13.29
N GLY A 125 -16.65 -11.54 12.15
CA GLY A 125 -15.58 -12.52 12.00
C GLY A 125 -14.42 -12.25 12.94
N GLU A 126 -13.96 -11.00 13.03
CA GLU A 126 -12.93 -10.57 13.97
C GLU A 126 -13.35 -10.88 15.41
N SER A 127 -14.57 -10.48 15.80
CA SER A 127 -15.10 -10.73 17.15
C SER A 127 -15.13 -12.21 17.50
N CYS A 128 -15.52 -13.07 16.54
CA CYS A 128 -15.54 -14.51 16.74
C CYS A 128 -14.13 -15.09 16.88
N ILE A 129 -13.18 -14.67 16.02
CA ILE A 129 -11.81 -15.15 16.06
C ILE A 129 -11.13 -14.71 17.36
N LYS A 130 -11.29 -13.45 17.75
CA LYS A 130 -10.78 -12.90 19.00
C LYS A 130 -11.31 -13.65 20.22
N HIS A 131 -12.59 -14.05 20.22
CA HIS A 131 -13.16 -14.82 21.32
C HIS A 131 -12.66 -16.28 21.38
N VAL A 132 -12.46 -16.93 20.24
CA VAL A 132 -12.15 -18.37 20.19
C VAL A 132 -10.64 -18.64 20.21
N LEU A 133 -9.88 -17.86 19.44
CA LEU A 133 -8.44 -18.04 19.26
C LEU A 133 -7.61 -17.01 20.03
N HIS A 134 -8.24 -16.01 20.65
CA HIS A 134 -7.55 -14.91 21.34
C HIS A 134 -6.60 -14.12 20.45
N TRP A 135 -6.86 -14.08 19.15
CA TRP A 135 -6.07 -13.29 18.22
C TRP A 135 -6.49 -11.83 18.25
N GLU A 136 -5.50 -10.98 18.07
CA GLU A 136 -5.67 -9.55 17.86
C GLU A 136 -5.29 -9.23 16.41
N PHE A 137 -6.02 -8.28 15.84
CA PHE A 137 -5.84 -7.83 14.47
C PHE A 137 -5.52 -6.34 14.46
N ARG A 138 -4.71 -5.95 13.50
CA ARG A 138 -4.31 -4.56 13.30
C ARG A 138 -4.61 -4.14 11.88
N VAL A 139 -5.50 -3.16 11.72
CA VAL A 139 -5.67 -2.47 10.45
C VAL A 139 -4.46 -1.55 10.25
N PHE A 140 -3.78 -1.68 9.12
CA PHE A 140 -2.64 -0.82 8.83
C PHE A 140 -3.09 0.63 8.58
N SER A 141 -2.37 1.56 9.19
CA SER A 141 -2.66 2.99 9.15
C SER A 141 -1.81 3.72 8.09
N PRO A 142 -2.22 4.92 7.60
CA PRO A 142 -1.40 5.69 6.66
C PRO A 142 0.07 5.91 7.11
N PRO A 143 0.37 6.19 8.40
CA PRO A 143 1.75 6.26 8.86
C PRO A 143 2.52 4.94 8.75
N GLU A 144 1.90 3.80 9.01
CA GLU A 144 2.55 2.49 8.84
C GLU A 144 2.82 2.18 7.37
N ILE A 145 1.84 2.47 6.48
CA ILE A 145 2.03 2.31 5.04
C ILE A 145 3.18 3.20 4.55
N ALA A 146 3.26 4.44 5.06
CA ALA A 146 4.36 5.34 4.75
C ALA A 146 5.72 4.75 5.14
N GLN A 147 5.83 4.13 6.31
CA GLN A 147 7.07 3.46 6.72
C GLN A 147 7.51 2.38 5.73
N PHE A 148 6.57 1.54 5.25
CA PHE A 148 6.89 0.50 4.26
C PHE A 148 7.40 1.09 2.92
N ILE A 149 6.81 2.21 2.49
CA ILE A 149 7.22 2.91 1.26
C ILE A 149 8.59 3.58 1.42
N LEU A 150 8.86 4.16 2.60
CA LEU A 150 10.06 4.93 2.88
C LEU A 150 11.27 4.05 3.21
N ALA A 151 11.06 2.88 3.83
CA ALA A 151 12.12 1.96 4.25
C ALA A 151 13.17 1.62 3.17
N PRO A 152 12.82 1.33 1.90
CA PRO A 152 13.81 0.99 0.87
C PRO A 152 14.50 2.22 0.24
N ILE A 153 14.12 3.46 0.58
CA ILE A 153 14.50 4.64 -0.21
C ILE A 153 16.01 4.88 -0.23
N GLU A 154 16.71 4.83 0.91
CA GLU A 154 18.14 5.14 0.93
C GLU A 154 18.93 4.17 0.05
N ARG A 155 18.60 2.88 0.10
CA ARG A 155 19.18 1.87 -0.80
C ARG A 155 18.89 2.18 -2.28
N ARG A 156 17.67 2.60 -2.60
CA ARG A 156 17.28 2.95 -3.98
C ARG A 156 18.01 4.22 -4.47
N LEU A 157 18.27 5.17 -3.59
CA LEU A 157 19.08 6.36 -3.89
C LEU A 157 20.53 5.98 -4.21
N GLU A 158 21.13 5.03 -3.47
CA GLU A 158 22.46 4.48 -3.77
C GLU A 158 22.49 3.76 -5.13
N LEU A 159 21.42 3.03 -5.45
CA LEU A 159 21.22 2.37 -6.75
C LEU A 159 20.85 3.36 -7.88
N LYS A 160 20.69 4.64 -7.58
CA LYS A 160 20.30 5.71 -8.51
C LYS A 160 18.95 5.46 -9.20
N ASP A 161 18.02 4.79 -8.52
CA ASP A 161 16.65 4.57 -8.98
C ASP A 161 15.77 5.80 -8.74
N PHE A 162 16.16 6.95 -9.31
CA PHE A 162 15.48 8.22 -9.05
C PHE A 162 14.09 8.29 -9.69
N ASP A 163 13.97 7.77 -10.92
CA ASP A 163 12.69 7.73 -11.64
C ASP A 163 11.66 6.90 -10.84
N GLY A 164 12.03 5.71 -10.38
CA GLY A 164 11.16 4.86 -9.58
C GLY A 164 10.80 5.47 -8.22
N ILE A 165 11.71 6.22 -7.58
CA ILE A 165 11.39 6.95 -6.34
C ILE A 165 10.34 8.02 -6.63
N ILE A 166 10.50 8.82 -7.69
CA ILE A 166 9.53 9.88 -8.02
C ILE A 166 8.13 9.31 -8.23
N GLU A 167 8.02 8.21 -8.97
CA GLU A 167 6.74 7.55 -9.22
C GLU A 167 6.07 7.03 -7.94
N ASP A 168 6.85 6.41 -7.05
CA ASP A 168 6.33 5.95 -5.76
C ASP A 168 5.86 7.10 -4.88
N MET A 169 6.63 8.20 -4.84
CA MET A 169 6.25 9.39 -4.08
C MET A 169 4.98 10.03 -4.67
N ASP A 170 4.87 10.12 -5.99
CA ASP A 170 3.67 10.63 -6.67
C ASP A 170 2.43 9.79 -6.36
N ALA A 171 2.57 8.46 -6.33
CA ALA A 171 1.49 7.56 -5.94
C ALA A 171 1.12 7.71 -4.46
N ALA A 172 2.11 7.82 -3.57
CA ALA A 172 1.91 7.98 -2.13
C ALA A 172 1.26 9.33 -1.79
N ILE A 173 1.68 10.42 -2.45
CA ILE A 173 1.10 11.76 -2.28
C ILE A 173 -0.39 11.77 -2.66
N LYS A 174 -0.78 11.06 -3.72
CA LYS A 174 -2.19 10.97 -4.15
C LYS A 174 -3.08 10.16 -3.20
N THR A 175 -2.51 9.21 -2.47
CA THR A 175 -3.27 8.20 -1.70
C THR A 175 -3.22 8.41 -0.19
N LEU A 176 -2.05 8.80 0.33
CA LEU A 176 -1.80 8.98 1.76
C LEU A 176 -1.75 10.48 2.13
N SER A 177 -1.22 11.33 1.22
CA SER A 177 -1.19 12.81 1.23
C SER A 177 -0.60 13.54 2.45
N SER A 178 -0.41 12.89 3.59
CA SER A 178 -0.10 13.55 4.87
C SER A 178 1.36 13.45 5.32
N ASP A 179 2.21 12.64 4.68
CA ASP A 179 3.59 12.46 5.12
C ASP A 179 4.56 13.40 4.36
N PRO A 180 5.20 14.36 5.05
CA PRO A 180 6.17 15.26 4.43
C PRO A 180 7.40 14.57 3.83
N MET A 181 7.72 13.35 4.29
CA MET A 181 8.84 12.60 3.75
C MET A 181 8.64 12.26 2.27
N PHE A 182 7.39 12.11 1.81
CA PHE A 182 7.16 11.82 0.39
C PHE A 182 7.62 12.96 -0.52
N PHE A 183 7.32 14.20 -0.13
CA PHE A 183 7.79 15.38 -0.85
C PHE A 183 9.31 15.53 -0.71
N LEU A 184 9.87 15.26 0.48
CA LEU A 184 11.31 15.36 0.70
C LEU A 184 12.09 14.44 -0.25
N TYR A 185 11.69 13.17 -0.32
CA TYR A 185 12.37 12.18 -1.14
C TYR A 185 12.08 12.34 -2.63
N ARG A 186 10.88 12.82 -3.01
CA ARG A 186 10.60 13.23 -4.39
C ARG A 186 11.54 14.36 -4.82
N GLY A 187 11.71 15.37 -3.97
CA GLY A 187 12.64 16.48 -4.23
C GLY A 187 14.10 16.02 -4.29
N ILE A 188 14.54 15.12 -3.40
CA ILE A 188 15.89 14.53 -3.46
C ILE A 188 16.12 13.83 -4.81
N ALA A 189 15.19 12.97 -5.25
CA ALA A 189 15.29 12.25 -6.51
C ALA A 189 15.27 13.20 -7.72
N GLN A 190 14.36 14.19 -7.73
CA GLN A 190 14.30 15.23 -8.76
C GLN A 190 15.61 16.02 -8.86
N TYR A 191 16.24 16.35 -7.73
CA TYR A 191 17.52 17.05 -7.71
C TYR A 191 18.63 16.23 -8.37
N TYR A 192 18.71 14.92 -8.08
CA TYR A 192 19.68 14.03 -8.74
C TYR A 192 19.45 13.90 -10.26
N LEU A 193 18.20 14.06 -10.73
CA LEU A 193 17.86 14.11 -12.16
C LEU A 193 18.08 15.50 -12.80
N GLY A 194 18.53 16.49 -12.02
CA GLY A 194 18.75 17.86 -12.50
C GLY A 194 17.52 18.76 -12.48
N ASN A 195 16.37 18.26 -12.02
CA ASN A 195 15.10 18.99 -11.91
C ASN A 195 15.08 19.87 -10.63
N LYS A 196 16.03 20.79 -10.52
CA LYS A 196 16.29 21.54 -9.28
C LYS A 196 15.13 22.42 -8.82
N GLN A 197 14.40 23.05 -9.74
CA GLN A 197 13.26 23.92 -9.41
C GLN A 197 12.10 23.12 -8.80
N SER A 198 11.79 21.95 -9.38
CA SER A 198 10.80 21.04 -8.83
C SER A 198 11.22 20.54 -7.44
N ALA A 199 12.50 20.19 -7.27
CA ALA A 199 13.03 19.74 -5.99
C ALA A 199 12.90 20.80 -4.89
N GLN A 200 13.24 22.06 -5.21
CA GLN A 200 13.08 23.18 -4.29
C GLN A 200 11.62 23.41 -3.92
N SER A 201 10.71 23.32 -4.90
CA SER A 201 9.27 23.47 -4.64
C SER A 201 8.77 22.41 -3.66
N ASP A 202 9.22 21.16 -3.82
CA ASP A 202 8.91 20.07 -2.89
C ASP A 202 9.46 20.32 -1.49
N TRP A 203 10.71 20.74 -1.37
CA TRP A 203 11.32 21.02 -0.06
C TRP A 203 10.65 22.18 0.67
N VAL A 204 10.26 23.24 -0.05
CA VAL A 204 9.44 24.33 0.50
C VAL A 204 8.11 23.79 1.00
N TYR A 205 7.46 22.93 0.22
CA TYR A 205 6.20 22.31 0.62
C TYR A 205 6.36 21.45 1.89
N CYS A 206 7.41 20.64 2.01
CA CYS A 206 7.71 19.86 3.21
C CYS A 206 7.75 20.72 4.47
N VAL A 207 8.42 21.88 4.39
CA VAL A 207 8.51 22.83 5.50
C VAL A 207 7.13 23.38 5.83
N ASN A 208 6.33 23.74 4.82
CA ASN A 208 4.99 24.29 5.02
C ASN A 208 4.03 23.30 5.71
N ILE A 209 4.19 22.00 5.47
CA ILE A 209 3.37 20.97 6.14
C ILE A 209 4.00 20.42 7.43
N GLY A 210 5.06 21.07 7.94
CA GLY A 210 5.55 20.91 9.31
C GLY A 210 6.89 20.20 9.49
N LEU A 211 7.57 19.77 8.41
CA LEU A 211 8.89 19.15 8.53
C LEU A 211 9.99 20.24 8.60
N THR A 212 10.38 20.60 9.82
CA THR A 212 11.24 21.76 10.09
C THR A 212 12.72 21.57 9.78
N ASN A 213 13.20 20.33 9.73
CA ASN A 213 14.61 19.99 9.50
C ASN A 213 14.97 19.78 8.01
N VAL A 214 14.04 20.00 7.07
CA VAL A 214 14.26 19.81 5.62
C VAL A 214 15.50 20.56 5.12
N ASN A 215 15.62 21.84 5.46
CA ASN A 215 16.74 22.66 5.02
C ASN A 215 18.09 22.12 5.51
N GLU A 216 18.13 21.57 6.72
CA GLU A 216 19.34 20.94 7.25
C GLU A 216 19.67 19.64 6.52
N LEU A 217 18.68 18.77 6.31
CA LEU A 217 18.83 17.51 5.59
C LEU A 217 19.33 17.74 4.15
N VAL A 218 18.72 18.69 3.44
CA VAL A 218 19.11 19.07 2.07
C VAL A 218 20.53 19.64 2.04
N ARG A 219 20.89 20.53 2.98
CA ARG A 219 22.24 21.10 3.07
C ARG A 219 23.29 20.03 3.33
N ARG A 220 23.02 19.07 4.22
CA ARG A 220 23.93 17.95 4.49
C ARG A 220 24.14 17.09 3.25
N ARG A 221 23.08 16.85 2.46
CA ARG A 221 23.14 15.98 1.28
C ARG A 221 23.76 16.64 0.04
N PHE A 222 23.46 17.92 -0.20
CA PHE A 222 23.78 18.59 -1.47
C PHE A 222 24.57 19.90 -1.32
N GLY A 223 24.79 20.36 -0.09
CA GLY A 223 25.41 21.65 0.20
C GLY A 223 24.41 22.82 0.22
N ALA A 224 24.89 23.99 0.66
CA ALA A 224 24.06 25.19 0.80
C ALA A 224 23.54 25.78 -0.52
N SER A 225 24.16 25.43 -1.64
CA SER A 225 23.76 25.88 -2.99
C SER A 225 22.47 25.23 -3.48
N ALA A 226 22.04 24.10 -2.91
CA ALA A 226 20.81 23.42 -3.32
C ALA A 226 19.53 24.18 -2.93
N LEU A 227 19.59 25.03 -1.91
CA LEU A 227 18.47 25.83 -1.40
C LEU A 227 18.42 27.27 -1.96
N LYS A 228 19.26 27.59 -2.95
CA LYS A 228 19.30 28.89 -3.62
C LYS A 228 18.73 28.78 -5.02
#